data_AF-A0A937VTN8-F1
#
_entry.id   AF-A0A937VTN8-F1
#
_cell.length_a   1.000
_cell.length_b   1.000
_cell.length_c   1.000
_cell.angle_alpha   90.00
_cell.angle_beta   90.00
_cell.angle_gamma   90.00
#
_symmetry.space_group_name_H-M   'P 1'
#
loop_
_entity.id
_entity.type
_entity.pdbx_description
1 polymer ?
#
loop_
_entity_poly.entity_id
_entity_poly.type
_entity_poly.pdbx_seq_one_letter_code
_entity_poly.pdbx_strand_id
1 'polypeptide(L)'
;MTQNTWKIAFFALLALLILGANVYLWLFSGKNLPWGTPIPTPTPTMTTEVVLTPTPTIDPVQEEPLIKQAVYDKTGLDESEALVTINKNTGFVATGGIKEYEAVGGAYWLAAKTSEGWVCVYDGQAQPTCTQIAPYNFPKDMVPECLDTNGKVVKR
;
A
#
# COMPACT_ATOMS: atom_id res chain seq x y z
N MET A 1 6.12 -48.16 -24.15
CA MET A 1 5.24 -46.98 -24.12
C MET A 1 5.02 -46.57 -22.67
N THR A 2 5.89 -45.73 -22.08
CA THR A 2 5.80 -45.31 -20.66
C THR A 2 6.65 -44.05 -20.41
N GLN A 3 6.31 -42.92 -21.06
CA GLN A 3 7.06 -41.65 -20.89
C GLN A 3 6.23 -40.53 -20.24
N ASN A 4 4.93 -40.70 -19.99
CA ASN A 4 4.05 -39.60 -19.57
C ASN A 4 3.33 -39.82 -18.22
N THR A 5 3.52 -40.95 -17.55
CA THR A 5 2.80 -41.30 -16.31
C THR A 5 3.22 -40.44 -15.12
N TRP A 6 4.50 -40.08 -14.99
CA TRP A 6 4.99 -39.18 -13.94
C TRP A 6 4.35 -37.80 -14.03
N LYS A 7 4.27 -37.22 -15.25
CA LYS A 7 3.73 -35.87 -15.45
C LYS A 7 2.26 -35.82 -15.05
N ILE A 8 1.49 -36.85 -15.40
CA ILE A 8 0.08 -36.97 -15.01
C ILE A 8 -0.05 -37.07 -13.47
N ALA A 9 0.79 -37.86 -12.81
CA ALA A 9 0.78 -37.98 -11.35
C ALA A 9 1.16 -36.65 -10.66
N PHE A 10 2.12 -35.90 -11.22
CA PHE A 10 2.53 -34.60 -10.70
C PHE A 10 1.40 -33.56 -10.80
N PHE A 11 0.73 -33.46 -11.96
CA PHE A 11 -0.39 -32.53 -12.12
C PHE A 11 -1.61 -32.91 -11.27
N ALA A 12 -1.89 -34.21 -11.09
CA ALA A 12 -2.96 -34.67 -10.23
C ALA A 12 -2.70 -34.35 -8.75
N LEU A 13 -1.46 -34.51 -8.28
CA LEU A 13 -1.08 -34.20 -6.89
C LEU A 13 -1.07 -32.68 -6.64
N LEU A 14 -0.61 -31.89 -7.60
CA LEU A 14 -0.64 -30.43 -7.52
C LEU A 14 -2.09 -29.91 -7.44
N ALA A 15 -2.99 -30.44 -8.26
CA ALA A 15 -4.40 -30.07 -8.23
C ALA A 15 -5.07 -30.39 -6.87
N LEU A 16 -4.76 -31.55 -6.28
CA LEU A 16 -5.26 -31.92 -4.95
C LEU A 16 -4.74 -30.98 -3.85
N LEU A 17 -3.48 -30.55 -3.90
CA LEU A 17 -2.92 -29.61 -2.93
C LEU A 17 -3.57 -28.23 -3.01
N ILE A 18 -3.83 -27.73 -4.23
CA ILE A 18 -4.49 -26.43 -4.44
C ILE A 18 -5.94 -26.49 -3.93
N LEU A 19 -6.69 -27.55 -4.25
CA LEU A 19 -8.05 -27.73 -3.76
C LEU A 19 -8.10 -27.89 -2.24
N GLY A 20 -7.16 -28.65 -1.66
CA GLY A 20 -7.04 -28.80 -0.21
C GLY A 20 -6.70 -27.51 0.52
N ALA A 21 -5.79 -26.70 -0.01
CA ALA A 21 -5.40 -25.41 0.58
C ALA A 21 -6.55 -24.40 0.59
N ASN A 22 -7.35 -24.36 -0.48
CA ASN A 22 -8.54 -23.49 -0.54
C ASN A 22 -9.61 -23.91 0.49
N VAL A 23 -9.86 -25.22 0.66
CA VAL A 23 -10.79 -25.74 1.68
C VAL A 23 -10.25 -25.48 3.09
N TYR A 24 -8.95 -25.64 3.32
CA TYR A 24 -8.32 -25.34 4.61
C TYR A 24 -8.44 -23.86 5.00
N LEU A 25 -8.16 -22.94 4.07
CA LEU A 25 -8.32 -21.50 4.31
C LEU A 25 -9.78 -21.11 4.57
N TRP A 26 -10.74 -21.72 3.87
CA TRP A 26 -12.16 -21.49 4.10
C TRP A 26 -12.62 -21.99 5.48
N LEU A 27 -12.17 -23.17 5.91
CA LEU A 27 -12.49 -23.72 7.25
C LEU A 27 -11.82 -22.93 8.39
N PHE A 28 -10.65 -22.34 8.16
CA PHE A 28 -9.90 -21.65 9.22
C PHE A 28 -10.21 -20.16 9.35
N SER A 29 -10.73 -19.51 8.30
CA SER A 29 -11.05 -18.07 8.30
C SER A 29 -12.42 -17.72 8.91
N GLY A 30 -13.17 -18.72 9.39
CA GLY A 30 -14.57 -18.58 9.82
C GLY A 30 -14.83 -18.32 11.31
N LYS A 31 -13.90 -17.73 12.09
CA LYS A 31 -14.16 -17.43 13.53
C LYS A 31 -13.74 -16.02 13.93
N ASN A 32 -14.64 -15.06 13.74
CA ASN A 32 -14.75 -13.88 14.58
C ASN A 32 -16.23 -13.77 15.00
N LEU A 33 -16.47 -14.00 16.29
CA LEU A 33 -17.79 -14.13 16.92
C LEU A 33 -18.56 -12.80 16.94
N PRO A 34 -19.90 -12.83 16.78
CA PRO A 34 -20.76 -11.67 16.98
C PRO A 34 -21.22 -11.52 18.45
N TRP A 35 -21.22 -10.26 18.87
CA TRP A 35 -22.07 -9.58 19.87
C TRP A 35 -22.09 -10.06 21.33
N GLY A 36 -21.85 -9.09 22.22
CA GLY A 36 -22.33 -9.10 23.59
C GLY A 36 -22.61 -7.68 24.07
N THR A 37 -23.88 -7.30 24.15
CA THR A 37 -24.36 -6.24 25.05
C THR A 37 -25.48 -6.82 25.91
N PRO A 38 -25.46 -6.55 27.21
CA PRO A 38 -26.66 -5.98 27.84
C PRO A 38 -26.36 -4.77 28.74
N ILE A 39 -27.35 -3.88 28.83
CA ILE A 39 -27.48 -2.58 29.56
C ILE A 39 -28.22 -2.85 30.92
N PRO A 40 -28.45 -1.91 31.87
CA PRO A 40 -27.62 -0.95 32.63
C PRO A 40 -27.64 -1.22 34.17
N THR A 41 -26.86 -0.50 35.00
CA THR A 41 -27.20 -0.15 36.41
C THR A 41 -26.45 1.13 36.82
N PRO A 42 -27.09 2.10 37.51
CA PRO A 42 -26.55 3.44 37.74
C PRO A 42 -25.52 3.49 38.88
N THR A 43 -24.40 4.16 38.64
CA THR A 43 -23.28 4.37 39.58
C THR A 43 -22.86 5.84 39.46
N PRO A 44 -22.56 6.55 40.57
CA PRO A 44 -22.73 7.99 40.69
C PRO A 44 -21.86 8.80 39.72
N THR A 45 -22.45 9.90 39.24
CA THR A 45 -21.81 10.96 38.45
C THR A 45 -20.61 11.54 39.20
N MET A 46 -19.42 11.06 38.85
CA MET A 46 -18.21 11.87 38.92
C MET A 46 -18.20 12.72 37.65
N THR A 47 -18.23 14.04 37.83
CA THR A 47 -17.96 15.00 36.77
C THR A 47 -16.54 14.79 36.28
N THR A 48 -16.37 13.90 35.30
CA THR A 48 -15.15 13.77 34.52
C THR A 48 -15.20 14.82 33.44
N GLU A 49 -14.39 15.86 33.66
CA GLU A 49 -13.97 16.81 32.66
C GLU A 49 -13.53 16.08 31.39
N VAL A 50 -14.16 16.40 30.26
CA VAL A 50 -13.85 15.83 28.95
C VAL A 50 -12.45 16.31 28.55
N VAL A 51 -11.43 15.54 28.92
CA VAL A 51 -10.10 15.68 28.33
C VAL A 51 -10.22 15.19 26.90
N LEU A 52 -10.23 16.14 25.97
CA LEU A 52 -10.10 15.87 24.55
C LEU A 52 -8.79 15.12 24.33
N THR A 53 -8.87 13.81 24.09
CA THR A 53 -7.74 13.01 23.65
C THR A 53 -7.18 13.66 22.39
N PRO A 54 -5.90 14.06 22.32
CA PRO A 54 -5.33 14.55 21.09
C PRO A 54 -5.39 13.41 20.06
N THR A 55 -6.03 13.66 18.92
CA THR A 55 -5.76 12.92 17.69
C THR A 55 -4.25 12.74 17.57
N PRO A 56 -3.71 11.53 17.36
CA PRO A 56 -2.27 11.37 17.17
C PRO A 56 -1.86 12.17 15.94
N THR A 57 -1.29 13.34 16.17
CA THR A 57 -0.54 14.09 15.18
C THR A 57 0.73 13.29 14.96
N ILE A 58 0.72 12.36 14.00
CA ILE A 58 1.93 11.65 13.64
C ILE A 58 2.85 12.66 12.94
N ASP A 59 4.01 12.90 13.54
CA ASP A 59 5.01 13.80 12.98
C ASP A 59 5.48 13.29 11.61
N PRO A 60 5.44 14.12 10.55
CA PRO A 60 5.81 13.71 9.20
C PRO A 60 7.26 13.18 9.10
N VAL A 61 8.12 13.54 10.06
CA VAL A 61 9.52 13.08 10.18
C VAL A 61 9.63 11.60 10.54
N GLN A 62 8.68 11.05 11.31
CA GLN A 62 8.71 9.66 11.74
C GLN A 62 8.25 8.69 10.63
N GLU A 63 7.53 9.20 9.62
CA GLU A 63 6.98 8.36 8.54
C GLU A 63 7.90 8.23 7.33
N GLU A 64 8.96 9.05 7.25
CA GLU A 64 9.92 9.01 6.13
C GLU A 64 10.53 7.61 5.87
N PRO A 65 10.93 6.83 6.88
CA PRO A 65 11.46 5.49 6.65
C PRO A 65 10.43 4.55 6.00
N LEU A 66 9.15 4.67 6.38
CA LEU A 66 8.07 3.85 5.82
C LEU A 66 7.76 4.26 4.38
N ILE A 67 7.83 5.55 4.08
CA ILE A 67 7.68 6.06 2.70
C ILE A 67 8.81 5.54 1.82
N LYS A 68 10.06 5.64 2.29
CA LYS A 68 11.23 5.13 1.56
C LYS A 68 11.13 3.64 1.32
N GLN A 69 10.76 2.87 2.34
CA GLN A 69 10.56 1.42 2.20
C GLN A 69 9.53 1.11 1.11
N ALA A 70 8.39 1.80 1.08
CA ALA A 70 7.37 1.59 0.06
C ALA A 70 7.87 1.86 -1.37
N VAL A 71 8.79 2.83 -1.55
CA VAL A 71 9.42 3.13 -2.84
C VAL A 71 10.43 2.04 -3.23
N TYR A 72 11.23 1.56 -2.28
CA TYR A 72 12.15 0.44 -2.48
C TYR A 72 11.40 -0.85 -2.85
N ASP A 73 10.34 -1.20 -2.12
CA ASP A 73 9.51 -2.37 -2.40
C ASP A 73 8.91 -2.34 -3.82
N LYS A 74 8.54 -1.16 -4.29
CA LYS A 74 7.95 -0.95 -5.62
C LYS A 74 8.97 -1.11 -6.74
N THR A 75 10.17 -0.60 -6.53
CA THR A 75 11.25 -0.56 -7.55
C THR A 75 12.11 -1.82 -7.53
N GLY A 76 12.11 -2.57 -6.43
CA GLY A 76 12.98 -3.72 -6.21
C GLY A 76 14.43 -3.36 -5.88
N LEU A 77 14.67 -2.08 -5.56
CA LEU A 77 15.98 -1.53 -5.17
C LEU A 77 16.09 -1.45 -3.64
N ASP A 78 17.29 -1.22 -3.13
CA ASP A 78 17.52 -0.87 -1.72
C ASP A 78 18.43 0.35 -1.52
N GLU A 79 18.69 0.71 -0.26
CA GLU A 79 19.51 1.87 0.12
C GLU A 79 20.97 1.82 -0.36
N SER A 80 21.48 0.62 -0.66
CA SER A 80 22.82 0.40 -1.21
C SER A 80 22.88 0.59 -2.73
N GLU A 81 21.73 0.49 -3.41
CA GLU A 81 21.61 0.59 -4.86
C GLU A 81 21.08 1.95 -5.31
N ALA A 82 20.21 2.59 -4.51
CA ALA A 82 19.58 3.84 -4.86
C ALA A 82 19.29 4.76 -3.68
N LEU A 83 19.33 6.07 -3.96
CA LEU A 83 18.93 7.13 -3.05
C LEU A 83 17.48 7.54 -3.29
N VAL A 84 16.63 7.39 -2.28
CA VAL A 84 15.27 7.94 -2.26
C VAL A 84 15.25 9.29 -1.54
N THR A 85 14.75 10.31 -2.22
CA THR A 85 14.56 11.67 -1.69
C THR A 85 13.09 12.00 -1.60
N ILE A 86 12.63 12.56 -0.48
CA ILE A 86 11.25 13.01 -0.28
C ILE A 86 11.22 14.52 -0.50
N ASN A 87 10.40 14.98 -1.44
CA ASN A 87 10.28 16.40 -1.78
C ASN A 87 9.06 17.05 -1.13
N LYS A 88 7.93 16.33 -1.06
CA LYS A 88 6.71 16.79 -0.40
C LYS A 88 6.03 15.62 0.28
N ASN A 89 5.56 15.84 1.51
CA ASN A 89 4.77 14.89 2.29
C ASN A 89 3.64 15.66 2.98
N THR A 90 2.40 15.23 2.80
CA THR A 90 1.21 15.84 3.41
C THR A 90 0.66 15.04 4.59
N GLY A 91 1.33 13.95 4.97
CA GLY A 91 0.86 12.95 5.93
C GLY A 91 -0.08 11.90 5.33
N PHE A 92 -0.60 12.13 4.12
CA PHE A 92 -1.47 11.19 3.39
C PHE A 92 -0.92 10.80 2.02
N VAL A 93 -0.19 11.71 1.37
CA VAL A 93 0.50 11.44 0.12
C VAL A 93 1.88 12.06 0.17
N ALA A 94 2.82 11.47 -0.57
CA ALA A 94 4.17 11.95 -0.69
C ALA A 94 4.67 11.85 -2.13
N THR A 95 5.58 12.73 -2.50
CA THR A 95 6.31 12.68 -3.77
C THR A 95 7.79 12.89 -3.54
N GLY A 96 8.58 12.42 -4.49
CA GLY A 96 9.99 12.76 -4.55
C GLY A 96 10.72 12.09 -5.69
N GLY A 97 12.05 12.03 -5.57
CA GLY A 97 12.94 11.42 -6.55
C GLY A 97 13.56 10.12 -6.05
N ILE A 98 13.85 9.22 -6.97
CA ILE A 98 14.75 8.07 -6.75
C ILE A 98 15.87 8.12 -7.79
N LYS A 99 17.09 7.85 -7.34
CA LYS A 99 18.27 7.77 -8.20
C LYS A 99 19.12 6.57 -7.82
N GLU A 100 19.22 5.60 -8.72
CA GLU A 100 20.21 4.53 -8.65
C GLU A 100 21.62 5.13 -8.76
N TYR A 101 22.57 4.63 -7.97
CA TYR A 101 23.92 5.21 -7.91
C TYR A 101 24.67 5.06 -9.23
N GLU A 102 24.47 3.93 -9.93
CA GLU A 102 25.11 3.62 -11.21
C GLU A 102 24.37 4.21 -12.42
N ALA A 103 23.17 4.77 -12.22
CA ALA A 103 22.38 5.35 -13.29
C ALA A 103 22.73 6.82 -13.55
N VAL A 104 22.72 7.19 -14.83
CA VAL A 104 22.93 8.59 -15.26
C VAL A 104 21.69 9.46 -14.99
N GLY A 105 20.51 8.83 -14.88
CA GLY A 105 19.23 9.50 -14.65
C GLY A 105 18.56 9.10 -13.34
N GLY A 106 17.52 9.84 -12.96
CA GLY A 106 16.62 9.48 -11.87
C GLY A 106 15.18 9.38 -12.36
N ALA A 107 14.31 8.86 -11.50
CA ALA A 107 12.87 8.84 -11.70
C ALA A 107 12.19 9.64 -10.58
N TYR A 108 10.94 10.03 -10.80
CA TYR A 108 10.10 10.49 -9.70
C TYR A 108 9.20 9.35 -9.22
N TRP A 109 8.71 9.48 -8.00
CA TRP A 109 7.77 8.55 -7.42
C TRP A 109 6.61 9.27 -6.72
N LEU A 110 5.50 8.56 -6.59
CA LEU A 110 4.31 8.96 -5.83
C LEU A 110 3.99 7.87 -4.82
N ALA A 111 3.80 8.25 -3.57
CA ALA A 111 3.37 7.34 -2.51
C ALA A 111 2.10 7.86 -1.84
N ALA A 112 1.28 6.93 -1.37
CA ALA A 112 0.04 7.23 -0.68
C ALA A 112 -0.09 6.37 0.57
N LYS A 113 -0.71 6.94 1.61
CA LYS A 113 -1.00 6.25 2.85
C LYS A 113 -2.35 5.57 2.76
N THR A 114 -2.37 4.28 3.09
CA THR A 114 -3.57 3.43 3.13
C THR A 114 -3.81 2.94 4.55
N SER A 115 -4.87 2.16 4.76
CA SER A 115 -5.10 1.46 6.03
C SER A 115 -4.01 0.45 6.38
N GLU A 116 -3.28 -0.05 5.39
CA GLU A 116 -2.21 -1.05 5.55
C GLU A 116 -0.82 -0.40 5.67
N GLY A 117 -0.73 0.93 5.54
CA GLY A 117 0.53 1.67 5.55
C GLY A 117 0.78 2.42 4.25
N TRP A 118 2.03 2.85 4.05
CA TRP A 118 2.46 3.55 2.85
C TRP A 118 2.65 2.58 1.68
N VAL A 119 2.17 2.98 0.50
CA VAL A 119 2.38 2.26 -0.76
C VAL A 119 2.90 3.23 -1.81
N CYS A 120 3.96 2.85 -2.54
CA CYS A 120 4.38 3.58 -3.72
C CYS A 120 3.46 3.21 -4.89
N VAL A 121 2.65 4.17 -5.32
CA VAL A 121 1.62 3.96 -6.33
C VAL A 121 2.16 4.13 -7.73
N TYR A 122 3.23 4.91 -7.90
CA TYR A 122 3.86 5.19 -9.18
C TYR A 122 5.36 5.45 -9.00
N ASP A 123 6.16 4.95 -9.94
CA ASP A 123 7.58 5.24 -10.12
C ASP A 123 7.87 5.33 -11.63
N GLY A 124 8.67 6.32 -12.04
CA GLY A 124 9.08 6.45 -13.45
C GLY A 124 9.43 7.88 -13.88
N GLN A 125 9.71 8.03 -15.18
CA GLN A 125 10.07 9.32 -15.80
C GLN A 125 8.92 9.97 -16.59
N ALA A 126 7.84 9.23 -16.83
CA ALA A 126 6.66 9.68 -17.58
C ALA A 126 5.54 10.12 -16.63
N GLN A 127 4.47 10.73 -17.12
CA GLN A 127 3.31 11.03 -16.27
C GLN A 127 2.62 9.75 -15.79
N PRO A 128 2.00 9.74 -14.59
CA PRO A 128 1.25 8.58 -14.14
C PRO A 128 -0.07 8.51 -14.89
N THR A 129 -0.70 7.34 -14.96
CA THR A 129 -2.06 7.27 -15.51
C THR A 129 -3.07 7.88 -14.53
N CYS A 130 -4.11 8.53 -15.05
CA CYS A 130 -5.14 9.14 -14.22
C CYS A 130 -5.85 8.10 -13.34
N THR A 131 -6.03 6.88 -13.85
CA THR A 131 -6.66 5.76 -13.13
C THR A 131 -5.81 5.26 -11.96
N GLN A 132 -4.49 5.26 -12.10
CA GLN A 132 -3.55 4.82 -11.06
C GLN A 132 -3.53 5.77 -9.85
N ILE A 133 -3.68 7.08 -10.07
CA ILE A 133 -3.62 8.08 -8.99
C ILE A 133 -4.99 8.48 -8.43
N ALA A 134 -6.08 8.23 -9.17
CA ALA A 134 -7.44 8.61 -8.77
C ALA A 134 -7.86 8.12 -7.37
N PRO A 135 -7.54 6.88 -6.93
CA PRO A 135 -7.95 6.40 -5.60
C PRO A 135 -7.32 7.16 -4.43
N TYR A 136 -6.19 7.83 -4.66
CA TYR A 136 -5.35 8.40 -3.61
C TYR A 136 -5.47 9.92 -3.48
N ASN A 137 -6.30 10.55 -4.31
CA ASN A 137 -6.61 11.98 -4.25
C ASN A 137 -5.37 12.90 -4.18
N PHE A 138 -4.33 12.60 -4.97
CA PHE A 138 -3.14 13.45 -5.04
C PHE A 138 -3.51 14.91 -5.36
N PRO A 139 -3.04 15.89 -4.56
CA PRO A 139 -3.21 17.30 -4.84
C PRO A 139 -2.69 17.70 -6.22
N LYS A 140 -3.36 18.67 -6.87
CA LYS A 140 -2.99 19.13 -8.22
C LYS A 140 -1.62 19.82 -8.26
N ASP A 141 -1.17 20.39 -7.15
CA ASP A 141 0.18 20.95 -7.02
C ASP A 141 1.27 19.88 -6.87
N MET A 142 0.90 18.63 -6.55
CA MET A 142 1.81 17.47 -6.55
C MET A 142 1.78 16.73 -7.88
N VAL A 143 0.59 16.56 -8.46
CA VAL A 143 0.39 15.85 -9.73
C VAL A 143 -0.59 16.66 -10.58
N PRO A 144 -0.11 17.66 -11.35
CA PRO A 144 -0.97 18.57 -12.13
C PRO A 144 -1.53 17.93 -13.39
N GLU A 145 -0.85 16.90 -13.90
CA GLU A 145 -1.16 16.24 -15.16
C GLU A 145 -1.07 14.73 -15.01
N CYS A 146 -1.83 14.00 -15.83
CA CYS A 146 -1.81 12.54 -15.89
C CYS A 146 -2.14 12.06 -17.31
N LEU A 147 -1.87 10.78 -17.59
CA LEU A 147 -2.22 10.14 -18.85
C LEU A 147 -3.66 9.61 -18.80
N ASP A 148 -4.47 10.01 -19.77
CA ASP A 148 -5.80 9.44 -19.97
C ASP A 148 -5.74 8.00 -20.51
N THR A 149 -6.90 7.38 -20.74
CA THR A 149 -7.00 6.00 -21.26
C THR A 149 -6.40 5.81 -22.65
N ASN A 150 -6.15 6.89 -23.38
CA ASN A 150 -5.55 6.88 -24.72
C ASN A 150 -4.05 7.25 -24.66
N GLY A 151 -3.47 7.40 -23.46
CA GLY A 151 -2.09 7.82 -23.28
C GLY A 151 -1.84 9.30 -23.57
N LYS A 152 -2.90 10.13 -23.64
CA LYS A 152 -2.77 11.57 -23.82
C LYS A 152 -2.62 12.25 -22.47
N VAL A 153 -1.68 13.19 -22.38
CA VAL A 153 -1.52 14.06 -21.21
C VAL A 153 -2.74 14.98 -21.08
N VAL A 154 -3.40 14.92 -19.92
CA VAL A 154 -4.52 15.78 -19.54
C VAL A 154 -4.21 16.48 -18.22
N LYS A 155 -4.74 17.70 -18.07
CA LYS A 155 -4.66 18.47 -16.82
C LYS A 155 -5.73 18.01 -15.84
N ARG A 156 -5.41 18.02 -14.55
CA ARG A 156 -6.32 17.61 -13.47
C ARG A 156 -7.09 18.76 -12.86
#